data_AF-A2DK76-F1
#
_entry.id   AF-A2DK76-F1
#
_cell.length_a   1.000
_cell.length_b   1.000
_cell.length_c   1.000
_cell.angle_alpha   90.00
_cell.angle_beta   90.00
_cell.angle_gamma   90.00
#
_symmetry.space_group_name_H-M   'P 1'
#
loop_
_entity.id
_entity.type
_entity.pdbx_description
1 polymer ?
#
loop_
_entity_poly.entity_id
_entity_poly.type
_entity_poly.pdbx_seq_one_letter_code
_entity_poly.pdbx_strand_id
1 'polypeptide(L)'
;MSFEFDDDQNDDNQGDYQWFNLNSPQQEMAPMDDFAAPQMGGSGFVFDFEPDPQMETTIPMQPVSPQQLDWKTTDTLNFMNLPPLPTVAKHRRNLTQPIARNEAAPPKKGESTFIVRRHRKTPSNAPEVLPPEPGSEDALFEEKCKDKNFVINPAKIGFIPSKFWPDKNFAFGDIVADFFQRKNNANCRFSHKLYNAIQISKNLPDLQIFTGVEWVGKYVLKVNKNRFARLLGIHSIDGSLFHQQGNFSTHGFIEVGGEEAKRLIGEAEFNAMNVEVVRLLMHQNGIFNRDTTEEELENCKWVNYRKKGASAQ
;
A
#
# COMPACT_ATOMS: atom_id res chain seq x y z
N MET A 1 42.37 -27.28 41.34
CA MET A 1 41.55 -26.06 41.17
C MET A 1 40.42 -26.44 40.23
N SER A 2 39.29 -26.76 40.83
CA SER A 2 38.06 -27.16 40.14
C SER A 2 37.27 -25.90 39.84
N PHE A 3 36.79 -25.74 38.60
CA PHE A 3 35.89 -24.67 38.22
C PHE A 3 34.50 -25.27 38.02
N GLU A 4 33.60 -24.92 38.94
CA GLU A 4 32.16 -25.10 38.83
C GLU A 4 31.63 -24.15 37.73
N PHE A 5 30.72 -24.65 36.90
CA PHE A 5 29.89 -23.85 36.00
C PHE A 5 28.45 -24.08 36.46
N ASP A 6 27.85 -23.03 37.02
CA ASP A 6 26.43 -23.00 37.37
C ASP A 6 25.58 -22.79 36.11
N ASP A 7 24.61 -23.69 35.93
CA ASP A 7 23.50 -23.59 34.98
C ASP A 7 22.46 -22.61 35.53
N ASP A 8 22.35 -21.41 34.93
CA ASP A 8 21.20 -20.53 35.16
C ASP A 8 20.16 -20.68 34.04
N GLN A 9 19.11 -21.43 34.39
CA GLN A 9 17.79 -21.35 33.76
C GLN A 9 17.22 -19.94 33.95
N ASN A 10 16.59 -19.38 32.91
CA ASN A 10 15.65 -18.27 33.11
C ASN A 10 14.51 -18.31 32.08
N ASP A 11 13.43 -18.90 32.57
CA ASP A 11 12.05 -18.42 32.58
C ASP A 11 11.37 -17.90 31.31
N ASP A 12 10.40 -18.72 30.90
CA ASP A 12 9.24 -18.43 30.08
C ASP A 12 8.44 -17.23 30.60
N ASN A 13 8.55 -16.10 29.91
CA ASN A 13 7.65 -14.97 30.11
C ASN A 13 6.40 -15.13 29.23
N GLN A 14 5.47 -15.98 29.67
CA GLN A 14 4.08 -15.97 29.19
C GLN A 14 3.37 -14.73 29.70
N GLY A 15 3.36 -13.69 28.87
CA GLY A 15 2.57 -12.49 29.10
C GLY A 15 1.09 -12.73 28.86
N ASP A 16 0.34 -12.86 29.95
CA ASP A 16 -1.11 -12.78 30.05
C ASP A 16 -1.69 -11.55 29.33
N TYR A 17 -2.40 -11.76 28.23
CA TYR A 17 -3.30 -10.75 27.67
C TYR A 17 -4.68 -10.91 28.32
N GLN A 18 -4.90 -10.17 29.41
CA GLN A 18 -6.22 -10.01 29.99
C GLN A 18 -7.12 -9.18 29.07
N TRP A 19 -8.24 -9.80 28.69
CA TRP A 19 -9.32 -9.24 27.91
C TRP A 19 -10.13 -8.25 28.76
N PHE A 20 -10.15 -6.98 28.36
CA PHE A 20 -11.16 -6.05 28.87
C PHE A 20 -12.51 -6.36 28.21
N ASN A 21 -13.34 -7.04 29.00
CA ASN A 21 -14.74 -7.30 28.76
C ASN A 21 -15.51 -5.98 29.03
N LEU A 22 -16.02 -5.34 27.97
CA LEU A 22 -16.94 -4.21 28.11
C LEU A 22 -18.32 -4.64 27.63
N ASN A 23 -19.20 -4.73 28.63
CA ASN A 23 -20.63 -4.95 28.56
C ASN A 23 -21.29 -4.15 27.43
N SER A 24 -21.96 -4.86 26.51
CA SER A 24 -22.98 -4.28 25.64
C SER A 24 -24.33 -4.34 26.37
N PRO A 25 -25.08 -3.24 26.49
CA PRO A 25 -26.45 -3.31 27.00
C PRO A 25 -27.36 -4.01 25.99
N GLN A 26 -28.10 -5.01 26.48
CA GLN A 26 -29.19 -5.66 25.78
C GLN A 26 -30.26 -4.61 25.44
N GLN A 27 -30.54 -4.43 24.16
CA GLN A 27 -31.69 -3.66 23.69
C GLN A 27 -32.82 -4.65 23.41
N GLU A 28 -33.89 -4.56 24.20
CA GLU A 28 -35.14 -5.30 24.05
C GLU A 28 -35.70 -5.15 22.63
N MET A 29 -36.02 -6.28 22.01
CA MET A 29 -36.79 -6.31 20.77
C MET A 29 -38.26 -6.07 21.09
N ALA A 30 -38.84 -5.01 20.51
CA ALA A 30 -40.28 -4.85 20.43
C ALA A 30 -40.87 -5.80 19.37
N PRO A 31 -42.10 -6.32 19.56
CA PRO A 31 -42.75 -7.19 18.59
C PRO A 31 -43.11 -6.43 17.30
N MET A 32 -42.76 -7.03 16.16
CA MET A 32 -43.18 -6.57 14.82
C MET A 32 -44.66 -6.94 14.61
N ASP A 33 -45.47 -5.91 14.34
CA ASP A 33 -46.84 -6.04 13.88
C ASP A 33 -46.91 -6.45 12.40
N ASP A 34 -47.87 -7.33 12.12
CA ASP A 34 -48.32 -7.81 10.82
C ASP A 34 -48.62 -6.66 9.84
N PHE A 35 -47.87 -6.60 8.72
CA PHE A 35 -48.28 -5.83 7.55
C PHE A 35 -48.60 -6.74 6.38
N ALA A 36 -49.88 -6.70 6.03
CA ALA A 36 -50.53 -7.44 4.97
C ALA A 36 -49.89 -7.21 3.59
N ALA A 37 -49.77 -8.30 2.83
CA ALA A 37 -49.41 -8.29 1.43
C ALA A 37 -50.52 -7.69 0.55
N PRO A 38 -50.20 -6.80 -0.42
CA PRO A 38 -51.06 -6.54 -1.55
C PRO A 38 -50.74 -7.52 -2.69
N GLN A 39 -51.77 -8.24 -3.08
CA GLN A 39 -51.87 -9.06 -4.27
C GLN A 39 -52.02 -8.20 -5.56
N MET A 40 -51.49 -8.75 -6.65
CA MET A 40 -52.00 -8.71 -8.04
C MET A 40 -51.59 -7.59 -9.03
N GLY A 41 -51.33 -8.06 -10.26
CA GLY A 41 -51.31 -7.31 -11.53
C GLY A 41 -49.91 -7.24 -12.14
N GLY A 42 -49.49 -8.01 -13.15
CA GLY A 42 -50.26 -8.64 -14.22
C GLY A 42 -50.31 -7.73 -15.46
N SER A 43 -49.17 -7.44 -16.09
CA SER A 43 -49.10 -6.77 -17.40
C SER A 43 -47.89 -7.28 -18.19
N GLY A 44 -48.13 -8.23 -19.09
CA GLY A 44 -47.14 -8.66 -20.09
C GLY A 44 -47.00 -7.60 -21.18
N PHE A 45 -45.81 -7.02 -21.31
CA PHE A 45 -45.41 -6.27 -22.49
C PHE A 45 -44.73 -7.25 -23.46
N VAL A 46 -45.42 -7.54 -24.56
CA VAL A 46 -44.86 -8.24 -25.71
C VAL A 46 -44.24 -7.16 -26.61
N PHE A 47 -42.91 -7.19 -26.76
CA PHE A 47 -42.22 -6.42 -27.79
C PHE A 47 -42.23 -7.25 -29.09
N ASP A 48 -43.11 -6.86 -30.02
CA ASP A 48 -43.02 -7.30 -31.42
C ASP A 48 -41.84 -6.57 -32.06
N PHE A 49 -40.78 -7.32 -32.37
CA PHE A 49 -39.62 -6.84 -33.11
C PHE A 49 -39.77 -7.28 -34.55
N GLU A 50 -40.23 -6.37 -35.41
CA GLU A 50 -40.37 -6.57 -36.85
C GLU A 50 -38.97 -6.38 -37.49
N PRO A 51 -38.38 -7.41 -38.14
CA PRO A 51 -37.08 -7.28 -38.77
C PRO A 51 -37.22 -6.65 -40.16
N ASP A 52 -36.67 -5.45 -40.30
CA ASP A 52 -36.58 -4.71 -41.56
C ASP A 52 -35.62 -5.43 -42.54
N PRO A 53 -36.01 -5.71 -43.80
CA PRO A 53 -35.18 -6.45 -44.72
C PRO A 53 -34.40 -5.52 -45.68
N GLN A 54 -33.10 -5.85 -45.83
CA GLN A 54 -32.22 -5.58 -46.97
C GLN A 54 -31.60 -4.18 -47.12
N MET A 55 -30.27 -4.13 -46.92
CA MET A 55 -29.34 -3.58 -47.93
C MET A 55 -28.00 -4.36 -47.88
N GLU A 56 -27.87 -5.37 -48.75
CA GLU A 56 -26.57 -5.98 -49.06
C GLU A 56 -25.77 -5.01 -49.93
N THR A 57 -24.73 -4.40 -49.36
CA THR A 57 -23.70 -3.71 -50.14
C THR A 57 -22.46 -4.59 -50.21
N THR A 58 -22.35 -5.35 -51.30
CA THR A 58 -21.20 -6.20 -51.60
C THR A 58 -19.98 -5.32 -51.92
N ILE A 59 -19.01 -5.25 -50.99
CA ILE A 59 -17.69 -4.67 -51.23
C ILE A 59 -16.74 -5.81 -51.64
N PRO A 60 -16.05 -5.74 -52.79
CA PRO A 60 -15.09 -6.76 -53.19
C PRO A 60 -13.82 -6.66 -52.33
N MET A 61 -13.59 -7.67 -51.48
CA MET A 61 -12.30 -7.87 -50.79
C MET A 61 -11.23 -8.27 -51.80
N GLN A 62 -10.12 -7.51 -51.82
CA GLN A 62 -8.89 -7.95 -52.44
C GLN A 62 -8.08 -8.84 -51.48
N PRO A 63 -7.41 -9.89 -51.99
CA PRO A 63 -6.58 -10.76 -51.16
C PRO A 63 -5.30 -10.03 -50.74
N VAL A 64 -5.15 -9.77 -49.45
CA VAL A 64 -3.90 -9.29 -48.85
C VAL A 64 -3.04 -10.52 -48.52
N SER A 65 -1.87 -10.61 -49.13
CA SER A 65 -0.88 -11.67 -48.87
C SER A 65 -0.44 -11.71 -47.40
N PRO A 66 -0.35 -12.89 -46.77
CA PRO A 66 0.19 -13.01 -45.43
C PRO A 66 1.71 -12.86 -45.46
N GLN A 67 2.21 -11.70 -45.02
CA GLN A 67 3.61 -11.59 -44.59
C GLN A 67 3.73 -12.29 -43.23
N GLN A 68 4.46 -13.40 -43.22
CA GLN A 68 4.87 -14.10 -42.00
C GLN A 68 5.72 -13.15 -41.15
N LEU A 69 5.15 -12.64 -40.06
CA LEU A 69 5.89 -11.98 -39.00
C LEU A 69 6.43 -13.06 -38.06
N ASP A 70 7.71 -13.36 -38.21
CA ASP A 70 8.44 -14.31 -37.36
C ASP A 70 8.67 -13.69 -35.98
N TRP A 71 7.88 -14.13 -34.98
CA TRP A 71 7.95 -13.63 -33.60
C TRP A 71 9.00 -14.36 -32.74
N LYS A 72 9.88 -15.16 -33.35
CA LYS A 72 10.93 -15.90 -32.63
C LYS A 72 12.18 -15.06 -32.39
N THR A 73 12.05 -14.02 -31.56
CA THR A 73 13.20 -13.47 -30.83
C THR A 73 12.78 -13.14 -29.42
N THR A 74 12.62 -14.18 -28.60
CA THR A 74 12.63 -14.05 -27.15
C THR A 74 14.07 -13.74 -26.73
N ASP A 75 14.39 -12.46 -26.68
CA ASP A 75 15.55 -11.97 -25.94
C ASP A 75 15.29 -12.23 -24.45
N THR A 76 15.86 -13.32 -23.95
CA THR A 76 16.16 -13.52 -22.53
C THR A 76 17.11 -12.41 -22.09
N LEU A 77 16.54 -11.27 -21.67
CA LEU A 77 17.28 -10.21 -20.98
C LEU A 77 17.78 -10.78 -19.65
N ASN A 78 19.05 -11.20 -19.65
CA ASN A 78 19.85 -11.52 -18.47
C ASN A 78 20.04 -10.26 -17.61
N PHE A 79 19.07 -9.96 -16.73
CA PHE A 79 19.11 -8.82 -15.80
C PHE A 79 20.03 -9.02 -14.57
N MET A 80 20.76 -10.14 -14.50
CA MET A 80 21.61 -10.49 -13.34
C MET A 80 23.05 -9.92 -13.40
N ASN A 81 23.39 -9.08 -14.39
CA ASN A 81 24.77 -8.63 -14.61
C ASN A 81 24.91 -7.10 -14.66
N LEU A 82 24.41 -6.40 -13.63
CA LEU A 82 24.73 -4.99 -13.43
C LEU A 82 26.16 -4.87 -12.84
N PRO A 83 27.04 -4.02 -13.41
CA PRO A 83 28.34 -3.76 -12.83
C PRO A 83 28.20 -3.11 -11.45
N PRO A 84 29.11 -3.38 -10.50
CA PRO A 84 29.09 -2.73 -9.20
C PRO A 84 29.23 -1.21 -9.37
N LEU A 85 28.33 -0.46 -8.70
CA LEU A 85 28.34 1.00 -8.68
C LEU A 85 29.74 1.53 -8.30
N PRO A 86 30.22 2.61 -8.95
CA PRO A 86 31.49 3.21 -8.59
C PRO A 86 31.44 3.72 -7.14
N THR A 87 32.33 3.17 -6.31
CA THR A 87 32.57 3.65 -4.95
C THR A 87 33.00 5.10 -5.00
N VAL A 88 32.10 6.00 -4.59
CA VAL A 88 32.39 7.42 -4.39
C VAL A 88 33.51 7.55 -3.35
N ALA A 89 34.65 8.05 -3.80
CA ALA A 89 35.83 8.31 -2.97
C ALA A 89 35.46 9.29 -1.85
N LYS A 90 35.47 8.79 -0.61
CA LYS A 90 35.29 9.60 0.59
C LYS A 90 36.48 10.55 0.73
N HIS A 91 36.27 11.82 0.41
CA HIS A 91 37.20 12.89 0.76
C HIS A 91 37.21 13.05 2.29
N ARG A 92 38.26 12.49 2.89
CA ARG A 92 38.60 12.57 4.31
C ARG A 92 39.11 13.97 4.60
N ARG A 93 38.26 14.87 5.12
CA ARG A 93 38.74 16.12 5.73
C ARG A 93 39.19 15.81 7.16
N ASN A 94 40.51 15.83 7.36
CA ASN A 94 41.12 15.93 8.67
C ASN A 94 40.84 17.32 9.24
N LEU A 95 40.17 17.39 10.39
CA LEU A 95 40.24 18.57 11.24
C LEU A 95 40.49 18.11 12.68
N THR A 96 41.77 18.13 13.04
CA THR A 96 42.27 17.93 14.39
C THR A 96 42.02 19.22 15.17
N GLN A 97 41.27 19.16 16.27
CA GLN A 97 41.38 20.15 17.35
C GLN A 97 41.65 19.42 18.67
N PRO A 98 42.60 19.90 19.49
CA PRO A 98 42.90 19.32 20.78
C PRO A 98 41.84 19.73 21.82
N ILE A 99 41.25 18.74 22.49
CA ILE A 99 40.38 18.92 23.64
C ILE A 99 41.25 19.18 24.87
N ALA A 100 41.08 20.36 25.47
CA ALA A 100 41.67 20.71 26.75
C ALA A 100 41.11 19.80 27.86
N ARG A 101 42.04 19.18 28.58
CA ARG A 101 41.84 18.33 29.74
C ARG A 101 41.63 19.22 30.97
N ASN A 102 40.38 19.34 31.44
CA ASN A 102 40.11 19.87 32.77
C ASN A 102 39.88 18.71 33.74
N GLU A 103 40.82 18.57 34.67
CA GLU A 103 40.75 17.67 35.81
C GLU A 103 39.88 18.26 36.95
N ALA A 104 39.32 17.32 37.71
CA ALA A 104 38.89 17.39 39.11
C ALA A 104 37.51 17.99 39.47
N ALA A 105 36.59 17.12 39.88
CA ALA A 105 36.16 17.02 41.29
C ALA A 105 35.27 15.75 41.53
N PRO A 106 35.34 15.11 42.72
CA PRO A 106 34.54 13.93 43.04
C PRO A 106 33.13 14.32 43.55
N PRO A 107 32.06 13.55 43.22
CA PRO A 107 30.73 13.84 43.73
C PRO A 107 30.57 13.36 45.18
N LYS A 108 30.09 14.27 46.02
CA LYS A 108 29.65 14.01 47.40
C LYS A 108 28.32 13.26 47.38
N LYS A 109 28.23 12.20 48.20
CA LYS A 109 27.00 11.51 48.56
C LYS A 109 26.11 12.44 49.40
N GLY A 110 24.84 12.57 49.04
CA GLY A 110 23.84 13.20 49.90
C GLY A 110 22.62 13.70 49.13
N GLU A 111 21.45 13.32 49.63
CA GLU A 111 20.12 13.91 49.38
C GLU A 111 19.33 13.42 48.16
N SER A 112 18.49 12.41 48.47
CA SER A 112 17.29 12.06 47.72
C SER A 112 16.31 13.23 47.74
N THR A 113 16.24 13.95 46.63
CA THR A 113 15.16 14.89 46.34
C THR A 113 14.14 14.19 45.46
N PHE A 114 12.93 14.01 46.00
CA PHE A 114 11.75 13.59 45.24
C PHE A 114 11.50 14.59 44.11
N ILE A 115 11.92 14.26 42.89
CA ILE A 115 11.55 15.01 41.69
C ILE A 115 10.08 14.70 41.40
N VAL A 116 9.19 15.56 41.91
CA VAL A 116 7.79 15.64 41.49
C VAL A 116 7.78 15.99 40.00
N ARG A 117 7.59 14.97 39.15
CA ARG A 117 7.34 15.13 37.72
C ARG A 117 6.04 15.93 37.54
N ARG A 118 6.16 17.25 37.44
CA ARG A 118 5.08 18.12 36.98
C ARG A 118 4.77 17.74 35.53
N HIS A 119 3.61 17.13 35.32
CA HIS A 119 3.02 16.94 34.00
C HIS A 119 2.87 18.31 33.33
N ARG A 120 3.83 18.64 32.47
CA ARG A 120 3.77 19.82 31.61
C ARG A 120 2.69 19.53 30.57
N LYS A 121 1.48 20.04 30.79
CA LYS A 121 0.43 20.09 29.78
C LYS A 121 0.94 20.99 28.66
N THR A 122 1.50 20.39 27.61
CA THR A 122 1.77 21.11 26.36
C THR A 122 0.43 21.49 25.75
N PRO A 123 0.15 22.78 25.48
CA PRO A 123 -1.02 23.17 24.72
C PRO A 123 -0.90 22.55 23.33
N SER A 124 -1.79 21.60 23.03
CA SER A 124 -1.91 21.00 21.72
C SER A 124 -2.52 22.03 20.79
N ASN A 125 -1.68 22.88 20.18
CA ASN A 125 -2.03 23.59 18.96
C ASN A 125 -1.95 22.59 17.81
N ALA A 126 -2.84 21.60 17.80
CA ALA A 126 -3.09 20.84 16.59
C ALA A 126 -3.71 21.82 15.58
N PRO A 127 -3.10 22.05 14.41
CA PRO A 127 -3.69 22.91 13.40
C PRO A 127 -5.09 22.38 13.07
N GLU A 128 -6.09 23.26 13.16
CA GLU A 128 -7.46 22.97 12.78
C GLU A 128 -7.48 22.59 11.30
N VAL A 129 -7.84 21.34 11.01
CA VAL A 129 -7.91 20.82 9.64
C VAL A 129 -9.15 21.41 9.01
N LEU A 130 -8.97 22.42 8.15
CA LEU A 130 -10.06 22.98 7.36
C LEU A 130 -10.68 21.87 6.49
N PRO A 131 -12.01 21.84 6.33
CA PRO A 131 -12.67 20.88 5.46
C PRO A 131 -12.15 21.02 4.02
N PRO A 132 -12.10 19.91 3.26
CA PRO A 132 -11.59 19.93 1.89
C PRO A 132 -12.43 20.86 1.02
N GLU A 133 -11.76 21.63 0.15
CA GLU A 133 -12.41 22.52 -0.80
C GLU A 133 -13.37 21.72 -1.71
N PRO A 134 -14.61 22.20 -1.93
CA PRO A 134 -15.58 21.52 -2.77
C PRO A 134 -15.06 21.40 -4.22
N GLY A 135 -15.14 20.19 -4.78
CA GLY A 135 -14.62 19.87 -6.11
C GLY A 135 -13.16 19.40 -6.15
N SER A 136 -12.48 19.32 -4.99
CA SER A 136 -11.18 18.65 -4.89
C SER A 136 -11.30 17.13 -5.07
N GLU A 137 -10.21 16.46 -5.47
CA GLU A 137 -10.17 15.00 -5.54
C GLU A 137 -10.47 14.35 -4.17
N ASP A 138 -10.13 15.03 -3.07
CA ASP A 138 -10.37 14.58 -1.71
C ASP A 138 -11.86 14.59 -1.38
N ALA A 139 -12.57 15.67 -1.74
CA ALA A 139 -14.02 15.75 -1.58
C ALA A 139 -14.74 14.65 -2.38
N LEU A 140 -14.30 14.38 -3.62
CA LEU A 140 -14.85 13.30 -4.45
C LEU A 140 -14.60 11.92 -3.84
N PHE A 141 -13.41 11.70 -3.27
CA PHE A 141 -13.08 10.46 -2.57
C PHE A 141 -13.97 10.25 -1.34
N GLU A 142 -14.15 11.29 -0.52
CA GLU A 142 -15.02 11.23 0.66
C GLU A 142 -16.48 11.00 0.29
N GLU A 143 -16.98 11.65 -0.76
CA GLU A 143 -18.32 11.44 -1.29
C GLU A 143 -18.50 9.97 -1.69
N LYS A 144 -17.53 9.41 -2.42
CA LYS A 144 -17.57 8.00 -2.83
C LYS A 144 -17.44 7.01 -1.66
N CYS A 145 -16.74 7.38 -0.59
CA CYS A 145 -16.71 6.57 0.63
C CYS A 145 -18.05 6.61 1.39
N LYS A 146 -18.82 7.70 1.27
CA LYS A 146 -20.14 7.85 1.91
C LYS A 146 -21.27 7.15 1.11
N ASP A 147 -21.06 6.91 -0.18
CA ASP A 147 -22.02 6.24 -1.06
C ASP A 147 -22.14 4.74 -0.74
N LYS A 148 -23.23 4.34 -0.08
CA LYS A 148 -23.50 2.95 0.30
C LYS A 148 -23.93 2.07 -0.88
N ASN A 149 -24.37 2.67 -1.98
CA ASN A 149 -24.77 1.92 -3.18
C ASN A 149 -23.53 1.49 -3.99
N PHE A 150 -22.41 2.15 -3.74
CA PHE A 150 -21.16 1.84 -4.40
C PHE A 150 -20.47 0.65 -3.73
N VAL A 151 -20.82 -0.54 -4.21
CA VAL A 151 -20.38 -1.82 -3.65
C VAL A 151 -19.36 -2.54 -4.54
N ILE A 152 -18.42 -3.21 -3.90
CA ILE A 152 -17.38 -4.03 -4.52
C ILE A 152 -17.46 -5.42 -3.91
N ASN A 153 -17.17 -6.46 -4.70
CA ASN A 153 -16.98 -7.81 -4.19
C ASN A 153 -15.47 -8.14 -4.16
N PRO A 154 -14.81 -8.06 -3.00
CA PRO A 154 -13.37 -8.29 -2.86
C PRO A 154 -12.91 -9.66 -3.36
N ALA A 155 -13.69 -10.72 -3.08
CA ALA A 155 -13.33 -12.08 -3.48
C ALA A 155 -13.31 -12.22 -5.01
N LYS A 156 -14.31 -11.66 -5.70
CA LYS A 156 -14.41 -11.74 -7.17
C LYS A 156 -13.30 -10.99 -7.91
N ILE A 157 -12.78 -9.91 -7.33
CA ILE A 157 -11.68 -9.15 -7.92
C ILE A 157 -10.30 -9.64 -7.46
N GLY A 158 -10.25 -10.73 -6.67
CA GLY A 158 -9.00 -11.37 -6.26
C GLY A 158 -8.29 -10.66 -5.11
N PHE A 159 -9.02 -10.10 -4.15
CA PHE A 159 -8.39 -9.55 -2.94
C PHE A 159 -7.75 -10.65 -2.10
N ILE A 160 -6.63 -10.29 -1.49
CA ILE A 160 -5.90 -11.12 -0.54
C ILE A 160 -5.91 -10.48 0.86
N PRO A 161 -5.80 -11.28 1.94
CA PRO A 161 -5.79 -12.73 1.93
C PRO A 161 -7.14 -13.31 1.50
N SER A 162 -7.15 -14.34 0.65
CA SER A 162 -8.40 -14.86 0.08
C SER A 162 -9.36 -15.39 1.17
N LYS A 163 -8.80 -15.91 2.27
CA LYS A 163 -9.58 -16.41 3.43
C LYS A 163 -10.27 -15.30 4.23
N PHE A 164 -9.77 -14.08 4.16
CA PHE A 164 -10.33 -12.94 4.90
C PHE A 164 -11.55 -12.35 4.20
N TRP A 165 -11.65 -12.49 2.88
CA TRP A 165 -12.68 -11.87 2.06
C TRP A 165 -13.73 -12.90 1.63
N PRO A 166 -14.92 -12.94 2.25
CA PRO A 166 -16.00 -13.79 1.78
C PRO A 166 -16.51 -13.28 0.42
N ASP A 167 -17.13 -14.16 -0.38
CA ASP A 167 -17.80 -13.80 -1.62
C ASP A 167 -19.11 -13.02 -1.34
N LYS A 168 -18.94 -11.75 -0.96
CA LYS A 168 -19.99 -10.82 -0.59
C LYS A 168 -19.65 -9.42 -1.09
N ASN A 169 -20.69 -8.64 -1.38
CA ASN A 169 -20.56 -7.22 -1.69
C ASN A 169 -20.37 -6.39 -0.41
N PHE A 170 -19.41 -5.48 -0.43
CA PHE A 170 -19.11 -4.52 0.63
C PHE A 170 -19.14 -3.11 0.04
N ALA A 171 -19.60 -2.11 0.80
CA ALA A 171 -19.47 -0.72 0.35
C ALA A 171 -17.98 -0.35 0.29
N PHE A 172 -17.59 0.45 -0.71
CA PHE A 172 -16.20 0.86 -0.86
C PHE A 172 -15.67 1.59 0.38
N GLY A 173 -16.49 2.46 0.98
CA GLY A 173 -16.14 3.16 2.22
C GLY A 173 -15.81 2.21 3.37
N ASP A 174 -16.56 1.12 3.52
CA ASP A 174 -16.31 0.10 4.56
C ASP A 174 -14.97 -0.60 4.31
N ILE A 175 -14.65 -0.96 3.06
CA ILE A 175 -13.35 -1.54 2.69
C ILE A 175 -12.21 -0.56 3.02
N VAL A 176 -12.38 0.72 2.70
CA VAL A 176 -11.39 1.75 2.99
C VAL A 176 -11.14 1.86 4.49
N ALA A 177 -12.20 2.01 5.30
CA ALA A 177 -12.10 2.19 6.74
C ALA A 177 -11.56 0.92 7.44
N ASP A 178 -12.13 -0.24 7.15
CA ASP A 178 -11.88 -1.48 7.89
C ASP A 178 -10.62 -2.23 7.44
N PHE A 179 -10.12 -1.96 6.23
CA PHE A 179 -8.94 -2.63 5.69
C PHE A 179 -7.80 -1.68 5.35
N PHE A 180 -8.02 -0.67 4.50
CA PHE A 180 -6.93 0.19 4.02
C PHE A 180 -6.40 1.13 5.10
N GLN A 181 -7.29 1.75 5.85
CA GLN A 181 -6.94 2.70 6.92
C GLN A 181 -6.68 2.00 8.26
N ARG A 182 -7.06 0.72 8.39
CA ARG A 182 -6.79 -0.07 9.58
C ARG A 182 -5.29 -0.25 9.81
N LYS A 183 -4.85 -0.19 11.08
CA LYS A 183 -3.46 -0.45 11.45
C LYS A 183 -3.00 -1.82 10.95
N ASN A 184 -1.75 -1.91 10.48
CA ASN A 184 -1.18 -3.15 9.95
C ASN A 184 -1.28 -4.30 10.97
N ASN A 185 -1.84 -5.42 10.54
CA ASN A 185 -1.87 -6.70 11.25
C ASN A 185 -1.59 -7.83 10.25
N ALA A 186 -1.68 -9.11 10.67
CA ALA A 186 -1.39 -10.24 9.78
C ALA A 186 -2.27 -10.29 8.52
N ASN A 187 -3.53 -9.86 8.62
CA ASN A 187 -4.51 -9.92 7.53
C ASN A 187 -4.48 -8.65 6.65
N CYS A 188 -4.13 -7.49 7.21
CA CYS A 188 -4.07 -6.21 6.49
C CYS A 188 -2.65 -5.60 6.50
N ARG A 189 -1.64 -6.39 6.11
CA ARG A 189 -0.27 -5.91 5.92
C ARG A 189 -0.19 -4.92 4.76
N PHE A 190 0.86 -4.10 4.72
CA PHE A 190 1.07 -3.14 3.64
C PHE A 190 1.11 -3.82 2.26
N SER A 191 1.76 -4.99 2.14
CA SER A 191 1.79 -5.78 0.91
C SER A 191 0.39 -6.15 0.40
N HIS A 192 -0.50 -6.60 1.29
CA HIS A 192 -1.89 -6.92 0.93
C HIS A 192 -2.65 -5.68 0.49
N LYS A 193 -2.48 -4.55 1.19
CA LYS A 193 -3.09 -3.28 0.82
C LYS A 193 -2.62 -2.82 -0.57
N LEU A 194 -1.33 -2.87 -0.82
CA LEU A 194 -0.76 -2.49 -2.12
C LEU A 194 -1.33 -3.38 -3.23
N TYR A 195 -1.32 -4.70 -3.04
CA TYR A 195 -1.86 -5.66 -3.99
C TYR A 195 -3.35 -5.41 -4.27
N ASN A 196 -4.16 -5.29 -3.23
CA ASN A 196 -5.61 -5.09 -3.35
C ASN A 196 -5.94 -3.76 -4.01
N ALA A 197 -5.19 -2.69 -3.70
CA ALA A 197 -5.36 -1.40 -4.37
C ALA A 197 -5.11 -1.48 -5.89
N ILE A 198 -4.17 -2.35 -6.31
CA ILE A 198 -3.92 -2.62 -7.72
C ILE A 198 -5.04 -3.47 -8.33
N GLN A 199 -5.59 -4.45 -7.60
CA GLN A 199 -6.74 -5.20 -8.09
C GLN A 199 -7.97 -4.31 -8.30
N ILE A 200 -8.17 -3.32 -7.43
CA ILE A 200 -9.21 -2.30 -7.66
C ILE A 200 -8.94 -1.56 -8.96
N SER A 201 -7.74 -0.97 -9.16
CA SER A 201 -7.47 -0.19 -10.37
C SER A 201 -7.53 -1.02 -11.66
N LYS A 202 -7.17 -2.29 -11.59
CA LYS A 202 -7.23 -3.22 -12.73
C LYS A 202 -8.65 -3.60 -13.13
N ASN A 203 -9.50 -3.93 -12.16
CA ASN A 203 -10.85 -4.46 -12.42
C ASN A 203 -11.92 -3.36 -12.47
N LEU A 204 -11.67 -2.21 -11.86
CA LEU A 204 -12.61 -1.09 -11.73
C LEU A 204 -11.90 0.22 -12.13
N PRO A 205 -11.83 0.54 -13.43
CA PRO A 205 -11.12 1.72 -13.93
C PRO A 205 -11.62 3.03 -13.30
N ASP A 206 -12.92 3.14 -13.03
CA ASP A 206 -13.53 4.30 -12.37
C ASP A 206 -12.94 4.57 -10.97
N LEU A 207 -12.37 3.55 -10.33
CA LEU A 207 -11.76 3.65 -9.01
C LEU A 207 -10.25 3.86 -9.04
N GLN A 208 -9.63 3.79 -10.21
CA GLN A 208 -8.20 4.05 -10.35
C GLN A 208 -7.81 5.45 -9.86
N ILE A 209 -8.68 6.44 -10.07
CA ILE A 209 -8.50 7.81 -9.56
C ILE A 209 -8.44 7.88 -8.03
N PHE A 210 -9.02 6.89 -7.33
CA PHE A 210 -9.04 6.87 -5.87
C PHE A 210 -7.91 6.05 -5.26
N THR A 211 -7.45 4.99 -5.93
CA THR A 211 -6.37 4.16 -5.40
C THR A 211 -5.00 4.77 -5.63
N GLY A 212 -4.81 5.42 -6.78
CA GLY A 212 -3.54 6.05 -7.13
C GLY A 212 -2.41 5.06 -7.40
N VAL A 213 -2.70 3.78 -7.65
CA VAL A 213 -1.69 2.77 -7.98
C VAL A 213 -2.08 2.00 -9.23
N GLU A 214 -1.12 1.82 -10.13
CA GLU A 214 -1.31 1.06 -11.37
C GLU A 214 -0.01 0.42 -11.84
N TRP A 215 -0.13 -0.68 -12.57
CA TRP A 215 1.01 -1.30 -13.25
C TRP A 215 1.31 -0.58 -14.56
N VAL A 216 2.57 -0.22 -14.77
CA VAL A 216 3.09 0.20 -16.06
C VAL A 216 4.01 -0.91 -16.57
N GLY A 217 3.49 -1.73 -17.47
CA GLY A 217 4.15 -2.96 -17.89
C GLY A 217 4.09 -4.06 -16.81
N LYS A 218 5.12 -4.90 -16.76
CA LYS A 218 5.15 -6.09 -15.87
C LYS A 218 5.77 -5.84 -14.50
N TYR A 219 6.78 -4.96 -14.43
CA TYR A 219 7.62 -4.80 -13.23
C TYR A 219 7.62 -3.39 -12.64
N VAL A 220 7.08 -2.39 -13.35
CA VAL A 220 7.08 -1.00 -12.89
C VAL A 220 5.70 -0.66 -12.33
N LEU A 221 5.68 -0.22 -11.10
CA LEU A 221 4.49 0.27 -10.43
C LEU A 221 4.50 1.79 -10.45
N LYS A 222 3.42 2.40 -10.95
CA LYS A 222 3.19 3.83 -10.89
C LYS A 222 2.31 4.15 -9.70
N VAL A 223 2.79 5.05 -8.84
CA VAL A 223 2.16 5.41 -7.58
C VAL A 223 1.98 6.92 -7.51
N ASN A 224 0.73 7.38 -7.51
CA ASN A 224 0.39 8.74 -7.11
C ASN A 224 0.40 8.84 -5.59
N LYS A 225 1.36 9.58 -5.04
CA LYS A 225 1.64 9.64 -3.60
C LYS A 225 0.46 10.15 -2.78
N ASN A 226 -0.28 11.12 -3.30
CA ASN A 226 -1.39 11.76 -2.58
C ASN A 226 -2.61 10.84 -2.53
N ARG A 227 -3.01 10.29 -3.68
CA ARG A 227 -4.17 9.38 -3.78
C ARG A 227 -3.96 8.12 -2.96
N PHE A 228 -2.78 7.51 -3.06
CA PHE A 228 -2.49 6.29 -2.31
C PHE A 228 -2.35 6.56 -0.80
N ALA A 229 -1.76 7.69 -0.38
CA ALA A 229 -1.72 8.06 1.03
C ALA A 229 -3.11 8.31 1.62
N ARG A 230 -4.01 8.95 0.86
CA ARG A 230 -5.42 9.15 1.23
C ARG A 230 -6.15 7.82 1.41
N LEU A 231 -5.98 6.89 0.48
CA LEU A 231 -6.54 5.54 0.60
C LEU A 231 -6.09 4.86 1.90
N LEU A 232 -4.82 5.01 2.26
CA LEU A 232 -4.24 4.44 3.48
C LEU A 232 -4.51 5.24 4.76
N GLY A 233 -5.09 6.45 4.67
CA GLY A 233 -5.30 7.33 5.82
C GLY A 233 -4.01 7.89 6.44
N ILE A 234 -2.95 8.05 5.64
CA ILE A 234 -1.64 8.52 6.10
C ILE A 234 -1.48 10.02 5.82
N HIS A 235 -1.03 10.77 6.83
CA HIS A 235 -0.83 12.22 6.72
C HIS A 235 0.61 12.57 6.31
N SER A 236 1.61 11.89 6.88
CA SER A 236 3.03 12.11 6.54
C SER A 236 3.45 11.22 5.37
N ILE A 237 3.10 11.64 4.15
CA ILE A 237 3.25 10.87 2.90
C ILE A 237 4.71 10.43 2.68
N ASP A 238 5.63 11.38 2.52
CA ASP A 238 7.03 11.07 2.18
C ASP A 238 7.72 10.27 3.29
N GLY A 239 7.50 10.64 4.55
CA GLY A 239 8.07 9.97 5.71
C GLY A 239 7.59 8.52 5.89
N SER A 240 6.30 8.26 5.66
CA SER A 240 5.70 6.94 5.93
C SER A 240 5.82 5.98 4.75
N LEU A 241 5.83 6.49 3.52
CA LEU A 241 5.85 5.65 2.32
C LEU A 241 7.25 5.55 1.70
N PHE A 242 7.93 6.68 1.48
CA PHE A 242 9.10 6.76 0.60
C PHE A 242 10.43 7.01 1.31
N HIS A 243 10.41 7.27 2.62
CA HIS A 243 11.63 7.33 3.43
C HIS A 243 12.32 5.95 3.48
N GLN A 244 13.60 5.90 3.85
CA GLN A 244 14.34 4.64 3.99
C GLN A 244 13.71 3.65 4.98
N GLN A 245 12.95 4.16 5.95
CA GLN A 245 12.16 3.38 6.92
C GLN A 245 10.66 3.33 6.58
N GLY A 246 10.28 3.90 5.45
CA GLY A 246 8.91 3.90 4.95
C GLY A 246 8.50 2.54 4.40
N ASN A 247 7.21 2.39 4.14
CA ASN A 247 6.62 1.13 3.71
C ASN A 247 7.22 0.60 2.42
N PHE A 248 7.46 1.43 1.39
CA PHE A 248 8.03 0.94 0.13
C PHE A 248 9.47 0.46 0.28
N SER A 249 10.36 1.26 0.90
CA SER A 249 11.76 0.88 1.08
C SER A 249 11.91 -0.36 1.95
N THR A 250 11.18 -0.46 3.07
CA THR A 250 11.21 -1.65 3.95
C THR A 250 10.69 -2.90 3.25
N HIS A 251 9.82 -2.76 2.25
CA HIS A 251 9.31 -3.84 1.41
C HIS A 251 10.15 -4.05 0.14
N GLY A 252 11.37 -3.52 0.06
CA GLY A 252 12.31 -3.81 -1.04
C GLY A 252 11.95 -3.12 -2.36
N PHE A 253 11.09 -2.11 -2.35
CA PHE A 253 10.85 -1.28 -3.53
C PHE A 253 11.92 -0.19 -3.63
N ILE A 254 12.36 0.03 -4.87
CA ILE A 254 13.31 1.07 -5.25
C ILE A 254 12.65 1.99 -6.29
N GLU A 255 12.95 3.28 -6.21
CA GLU A 255 12.49 4.25 -7.20
C GLU A 255 13.27 4.11 -8.50
N VAL A 256 12.56 4.16 -9.62
CA VAL A 256 13.14 4.09 -10.96
C VAL A 256 13.69 5.47 -11.33
N GLY A 257 14.98 5.53 -11.69
CA GLY A 257 15.62 6.77 -12.13
C GLY A 257 15.01 7.30 -13.43
N GLY A 258 15.11 8.62 -13.66
CA GLY A 258 14.44 9.28 -14.79
C GLY A 258 14.80 8.74 -16.18
N GLU A 259 16.08 8.42 -16.43
CA GLU A 259 16.51 7.84 -17.72
C GLU A 259 15.92 6.44 -17.94
N GLU A 260 15.95 5.61 -16.89
CA GLU A 260 15.39 4.26 -16.93
C GLU A 260 13.87 4.30 -17.07
N ALA A 261 13.21 5.22 -16.38
CA ALA A 261 11.78 5.45 -16.49
C ALA A 261 11.37 5.82 -17.92
N LYS A 262 12.08 6.78 -18.54
CA LYS A 262 11.85 7.16 -19.95
C LYS A 262 12.01 5.97 -20.90
N ARG A 263 12.95 5.07 -20.63
CA ARG A 263 13.13 3.84 -21.42
C ARG A 263 11.97 2.85 -21.25
N LEU A 264 11.43 2.73 -20.04
CA LEU A 264 10.40 1.75 -19.71
C LEU A 264 8.99 2.18 -20.12
N ILE A 265 8.65 3.47 -19.96
CA ILE A 265 7.29 3.99 -20.23
C ILE A 265 7.22 4.88 -21.48
N GLY A 266 8.38 5.25 -22.04
CA GLY A 266 8.49 6.21 -23.13
C GLY A 266 8.63 7.65 -22.65
N GLU A 267 9.31 8.47 -23.44
CA GLU A 267 9.61 9.85 -23.08
C GLU A 267 8.35 10.74 -23.04
N ALA A 268 7.39 10.52 -23.95
CA ALA A 268 6.15 11.29 -23.99
C ALA A 268 5.31 11.11 -22.71
N GLU A 269 5.12 9.86 -22.27
CA GLU A 269 4.37 9.55 -21.05
C GLU A 269 5.10 10.04 -19.80
N PHE A 270 6.42 9.89 -19.76
CA PHE A 270 7.23 10.39 -18.65
C PHE A 270 7.14 11.91 -18.51
N ASN A 271 7.19 12.65 -19.62
CA ASN A 271 7.09 14.12 -19.60
C ASN A 271 5.67 14.62 -19.27
N ALA A 272 4.64 13.85 -19.60
CA ALA A 272 3.25 14.16 -19.20
C ALA A 272 3.01 13.90 -17.70
N MET A 273 3.88 13.11 -17.05
CA MET A 273 3.75 12.74 -15.65
C MET A 273 4.31 13.83 -14.74
N ASN A 274 3.55 14.18 -13.71
CA ASN A 274 4.07 15.03 -12.63
C ASN A 274 4.97 14.19 -11.71
N VAL A 275 6.29 14.27 -11.93
CA VAL A 275 7.33 13.57 -11.15
C VAL A 275 7.38 13.95 -9.67
N GLU A 276 6.75 15.06 -9.26
CA GLU A 276 6.68 15.43 -7.84
C GLU A 276 5.58 14.62 -7.12
N VAL A 277 4.48 14.35 -7.82
CA VAL A 277 3.29 13.67 -7.28
C VAL A 277 3.32 12.17 -7.55
N VAL A 278 3.88 11.76 -8.69
CA VAL A 278 3.90 10.38 -9.15
C VAL A 278 5.31 9.81 -9.05
N ARG A 279 5.41 8.65 -8.42
CA ARG A 279 6.64 7.87 -8.27
C ARG A 279 6.53 6.59 -9.09
N LEU A 280 7.63 6.22 -9.74
CA LEU A 280 7.76 4.93 -10.42
C LEU A 280 8.62 4.03 -9.54
N LEU A 281 8.10 2.88 -9.17
CA LEU A 281 8.74 1.95 -8.25
C LEU A 281 8.91 0.59 -8.92
N MET A 282 9.99 -0.10 -8.60
CA MET A 282 10.16 -1.51 -8.94
C MET A 282 10.61 -2.28 -7.71
N HIS A 283 10.22 -3.55 -7.61
CA HIS A 283 10.69 -4.40 -6.53
C HIS A 283 12.08 -4.96 -6.85
N GLN A 284 13.05 -4.75 -5.96
CA GLN A 284 14.46 -5.06 -6.20
C GLN A 284 14.70 -6.52 -6.59
N ASN A 285 13.94 -7.45 -6.01
CA ASN A 285 14.08 -8.88 -6.27
C ASN A 285 13.15 -9.39 -7.38
N GLY A 286 12.33 -8.53 -8.00
CA GLY A 286 11.37 -8.93 -9.04
C GLY A 286 10.20 -9.82 -8.60
N ILE A 287 10.16 -10.21 -7.32
CA ILE A 287 9.07 -11.05 -6.74
C ILE A 287 7.71 -10.36 -6.87
N PHE A 288 7.63 -9.07 -6.52
CA PHE A 288 6.40 -8.29 -6.66
C PHE A 288 6.31 -7.70 -8.07
N ASN A 289 5.48 -8.32 -8.91
CA ASN A 289 5.23 -7.97 -10.30
C ASN A 289 3.73 -8.14 -10.62
N ARG A 290 3.33 -7.84 -11.86
CA ARG A 290 1.92 -7.87 -12.28
C ARG A 290 1.24 -9.22 -12.12
N ASP A 291 2.00 -10.32 -12.18
CA ASP A 291 1.49 -11.68 -12.20
C ASP A 291 1.66 -12.37 -10.83
N THR A 292 2.09 -11.64 -9.79
CA THR A 292 2.33 -12.20 -8.46
C THR A 292 1.06 -12.80 -7.84
N THR A 293 1.23 -13.98 -7.25
CA THR A 293 0.18 -14.72 -6.52
C THR A 293 0.23 -14.44 -5.00
N GLU A 294 -0.83 -14.81 -4.28
CA GLU A 294 -0.89 -14.70 -2.82
C GLU A 294 0.27 -15.44 -2.13
N GLU A 295 0.56 -16.66 -2.58
CA GLU A 295 1.63 -17.51 -2.02
C GLU A 295 3.03 -16.90 -2.22
N GLU A 296 3.29 -16.34 -3.41
CA GLU A 296 4.56 -15.65 -3.68
C GLU A 296 4.71 -14.39 -2.84
N LEU A 297 3.61 -13.68 -2.60
CA LEU A 297 3.60 -12.49 -1.76
C LEU A 297 3.87 -12.80 -0.29
N GLU A 298 3.35 -13.91 0.23
CA GLU A 298 3.63 -14.37 1.58
C GLU A 298 5.11 -14.75 1.77
N ASN A 299 5.73 -15.32 0.72
CA ASN A 299 7.14 -15.69 0.72
C ASN A 299 8.09 -14.51 0.47
N CYS A 300 7.56 -13.32 0.16
CA CYS A 300 8.38 -12.15 -0.10
C CYS A 300 9.09 -11.71 1.19
N LYS A 301 10.39 -12.03 1.30
CA LYS A 301 11.23 -11.63 2.43
C LYS A 301 11.55 -10.14 2.34
N TRP A 302 10.77 -9.34 3.07
CA TRP A 302 10.97 -7.91 3.17
C TRP A 302 12.35 -7.58 3.77
N VAL A 303 13.05 -6.63 3.14
CA VAL A 303 14.43 -6.31 3.48
C VAL A 303 14.45 -5.61 4.84
N ASN A 304 14.83 -6.35 5.89
CA ASN A 304 15.28 -5.72 7.11
C ASN A 304 16.60 -5.03 6.79
N TYR A 305 16.59 -3.71 6.59
CA TYR A 305 17.79 -2.88 6.62
C TYR A 305 18.37 -2.89 8.04
N ARG A 306 18.87 -4.04 8.49
CA ARG A 306 19.88 -4.06 9.53
C ARG A 306 21.07 -3.37 8.90
N LYS A 307 21.39 -2.16 9.36
CA LYS A 307 22.62 -1.45 9.03
C LYS A 307 23.73 -2.48 8.93
N LYS A 308 24.30 -2.69 7.73
CA LYS A 308 25.63 -3.30 7.61
C LYS A 308 26.57 -2.32 8.31
N GLY A 309 26.65 -2.48 9.64
CA GLY A 309 27.63 -1.84 10.47
C GLY A 309 29.00 -2.20 9.91
N ALA A 310 29.81 -1.18 9.75
CA ALA A 310 31.18 -1.29 9.31
C ALA A 310 31.93 -2.34 10.13
N SER A 311 32.18 -3.49 9.52
CA SER A 311 33.28 -4.37 9.87
C SER A 311 34.12 -4.54 8.61
N ALA A 312 34.89 -3.49 8.32
CA ALA A 312 36.09 -3.60 7.49
C ALA A 312 37.26 -3.42 8.46
N GLN A 313 37.96 -4.53 8.69
CA GLN A 313 39.23 -4.63 9.40
C GLN A 313 40.33 -3.84 8.70
#